data_AF-A0A5B8W4E4-F1
#
_entry.id   AF-A0A5B8W4E4-F1
#
_cell.length_a   1.000
_cell.length_b   1.000
_cell.length_c   1.000
_cell.angle_alpha   90.00
_cell.angle_beta   90.00
_cell.angle_gamma   90.00
#
_symmetry.space_group_name_H-M   'P 1'
#
loop_
_entity.id
_entity.type
_entity.pdbx_description
1 polymer ?
#
loop_
_entity_poly.entity_id
_entity_poly.type
_entity_poly.pdbx_seq_one_letter_code
_entity_poly.pdbx_strand_id
1 'polypeptide(L)'
;MKQKNTFYLATALVIGLFAFKIADSTLFEFAYPKRNGTTFTLASSRFKKFKKEWRGTDYYYYAEQDGFICSVLYYKLNDDEKLQLVDALKVAIGGPDISSAYPFAYFSNYSKLKAMERNNEDWGAPTDDFMYRQNNVVMDGANFAQKNMYGYAMLGKDLFVNVHLSKVACSSADSVEMRAILTSLTVKK
;
A
#
# COMPACT_ATOMS: atom_id res chain seq x y z
N MET A 1 -43.76 51.40 2.34
CA MET A 1 -43.33 50.41 3.36
C MET A 1 -42.05 49.75 2.85
N LYS A 2 -40.95 49.85 3.60
CA LYS A 2 -39.57 49.67 3.11
C LYS A 2 -39.19 48.18 2.95
N GLN A 3 -38.66 47.87 1.78
CA GLN A 3 -37.92 46.67 1.43
C GLN A 3 -36.62 46.61 2.24
N LYS A 4 -36.34 45.48 2.92
CA LYS A 4 -35.05 45.20 3.55
C LYS A 4 -34.62 43.77 3.19
N ASN A 5 -33.85 43.68 2.11
CA ASN A 5 -33.02 42.53 1.76
C ASN A 5 -31.74 42.59 2.57
N THR A 6 -31.61 41.80 3.62
CA THR A 6 -30.31 41.36 4.15
C THR A 6 -30.60 40.29 5.18
N PHE A 7 -30.25 39.02 4.92
CA PHE A 7 -29.74 38.13 5.96
C PHE A 7 -29.35 36.75 5.38
N TYR A 8 -28.12 36.33 5.70
CA TYR A 8 -27.55 34.99 5.59
C TYR A 8 -27.04 34.51 4.22
N LEU A 9 -26.09 35.28 3.67
CA LEU A 9 -25.00 34.75 2.86
C LEU A 9 -23.86 34.32 3.80
N ALA A 10 -23.98 33.18 4.50
CA ALA A 10 -22.88 32.64 5.33
C ALA A 10 -23.13 31.19 5.80
N THR A 11 -23.33 30.26 4.86
CA THR A 11 -23.34 28.81 5.20
C THR A 11 -22.51 27.99 4.21
N ALA A 12 -21.40 28.56 3.74
CA ALA A 12 -20.47 27.91 2.81
C ALA A 12 -19.05 27.78 3.37
N LEU A 13 -18.87 27.73 4.70
CA LEU A 13 -17.54 27.66 5.29
C LEU A 13 -17.46 26.80 6.58
N VAL A 14 -18.02 25.58 6.56
CA VAL A 14 -17.84 24.62 7.68
C VAL A 14 -17.45 23.21 7.17
N ILE A 15 -16.73 23.10 6.04
CA ILE A 15 -16.11 21.81 5.63
C ILE A 15 -14.60 21.99 5.35
N GLY A 16 -13.99 23.04 5.89
CA GLY A 16 -12.57 23.36 5.70
C GLY A 16 -11.64 22.97 6.86
N LEU A 17 -12.14 22.29 7.89
CA LEU A 17 -11.37 22.00 9.12
C LEU A 17 -11.40 20.52 9.50
N PHE A 18 -11.16 19.63 8.53
CA PHE A 18 -10.32 18.47 8.81
C PHE A 18 -8.85 18.87 8.55
N ALA A 19 -8.41 19.90 9.29
CA ALA A 19 -7.00 20.07 9.57
C ALA A 19 -6.61 18.90 10.48
N PHE A 20 -6.38 17.73 9.87
CA PHE A 20 -5.61 16.68 10.51
C PHE A 20 -4.33 17.35 10.98
N LYS A 21 -4.15 17.42 12.30
CA LYS A 21 -2.81 17.61 12.86
C LYS A 21 -1.96 16.54 12.19
N ILE A 22 -1.09 16.94 11.27
CA ILE A 22 0.00 16.09 10.81
C ILE A 22 0.85 15.93 12.07
N ALA A 23 0.53 14.91 12.87
CA ALA A 23 1.43 14.42 13.89
C ALA A 23 2.77 14.17 13.19
N ASP A 24 3.88 14.60 13.81
CA ASP A 24 5.23 14.48 13.26
C ASP A 24 5.46 13.08 12.67
N SER A 25 5.26 12.95 11.36
CA SER A 25 5.34 11.66 10.69
C SER A 25 6.81 11.39 10.43
N THR A 26 7.30 10.23 10.88
CA THR A 26 8.65 9.78 10.52
C THR A 26 8.63 9.28 9.09
N LEU A 27 9.58 9.72 8.27
CA LEU A 27 9.78 9.23 6.92
C LEU A 27 10.74 8.03 6.96
N PHE A 28 10.22 6.84 6.69
CA PHE A 28 11.00 5.61 6.61
C PHE A 28 11.50 5.40 5.19
N GLU A 29 12.75 4.97 5.06
CA GLU A 29 13.36 4.64 3.78
C GLU A 29 13.64 3.14 3.69
N PHE A 30 13.21 2.55 2.59
CA PHE A 30 13.38 1.13 2.28
C PHE A 30 14.21 1.02 1.01
N ALA A 31 15.35 0.33 1.12
CA ALA A 31 16.23 0.05 0.00
C ALA A 31 16.45 -1.46 -0.16
N TYR A 32 16.57 -1.92 -1.39
CA TYR A 32 17.03 -3.28 -1.66
C TYR A 32 18.58 -3.33 -1.63
N PRO A 33 19.19 -4.09 -0.71
CA PRO A 33 20.64 -3.99 -0.44
C PRO A 33 21.54 -4.45 -1.60
N LYS A 34 21.00 -5.21 -2.56
CA LYS A 34 21.78 -5.72 -3.70
C LYS A 34 21.66 -4.84 -4.95
N ARG A 35 20.96 -3.69 -4.89
CA ARG A 35 20.79 -2.79 -6.04
C ARG A 35 20.67 -1.33 -5.61
N ASN A 36 21.64 -0.52 -6.02
CA ASN A 36 21.61 0.93 -5.81
C ASN A 36 20.42 1.57 -6.54
N GLY A 37 19.84 2.62 -5.94
CA GLY A 37 18.73 3.37 -6.54
C GLY A 37 17.36 2.67 -6.50
N THR A 38 17.24 1.50 -5.87
CA THR A 38 15.92 0.86 -5.63
C THR A 38 15.42 1.15 -4.24
N THR A 39 15.02 2.41 -4.07
CA THR A 39 14.58 2.96 -2.80
C THR A 39 13.18 3.54 -2.91
N PHE A 40 12.37 3.30 -1.89
CA PHE A 40 11.10 4.01 -1.72
C PHE A 40 10.93 4.45 -0.26
N THR A 41 10.01 5.38 -0.04
CA THR A 41 9.74 5.93 1.28
C THR A 41 8.30 5.71 1.72
N LEU A 42 8.06 5.68 3.03
CA LEU A 42 6.75 5.61 3.66
C LEU A 42 6.74 6.56 4.85
N ALA A 43 5.74 7.43 4.93
CA ALA A 43 5.55 8.32 6.08
C ALA A 43 4.60 7.68 7.09
N SER A 44 5.01 7.64 8.36
CA SER A 44 4.14 7.18 9.45
C SER A 44 4.62 7.75 10.79
N SER A 45 3.68 8.17 11.63
CA SER A 45 3.94 8.45 13.06
C SER A 45 3.83 7.18 13.92
N ARG A 46 3.41 6.06 13.33
CA ARG A 46 3.06 4.84 14.07
C ARG A 46 4.26 3.98 14.38
N PHE A 47 5.19 3.82 13.45
CA PHE A 47 6.33 2.93 13.63
C PHE A 47 7.53 3.71 14.19
N LYS A 48 8.40 3.05 14.95
CA LYS A 48 9.67 3.64 15.43
C LYS A 48 10.88 3.12 14.69
N LYS A 49 10.88 1.82 14.36
CA LYS A 49 11.96 1.15 13.65
C LYS A 49 11.44 -0.07 12.91
N PHE A 50 12.10 -0.38 11.79
CA PHE A 50 11.88 -1.61 11.05
C PHE A 50 13.05 -2.56 11.28
N LYS A 51 12.73 -3.82 11.60
CA LYS A 51 13.68 -4.94 11.56
C LYS A 51 13.90 -5.33 10.10
N LYS A 52 15.10 -5.81 9.79
CA LYS A 52 15.52 -6.24 8.45
C LYS A 52 15.86 -7.73 8.51
N GLU A 53 15.41 -8.50 7.54
CA GLU A 53 15.76 -9.92 7.46
C GLU A 53 15.78 -10.44 6.02
N TRP A 54 16.58 -11.47 5.78
CA TRP A 54 16.53 -12.27 4.56
C TRP A 54 15.78 -13.56 4.82
N ARG A 55 14.92 -13.98 3.89
CA ARG A 55 14.34 -15.32 3.88
C ARG A 55 14.59 -15.94 2.50
N GLY A 56 15.61 -16.80 2.42
CA GLY A 56 16.08 -17.29 1.13
C GLY A 56 16.62 -16.14 0.27
N THR A 57 16.02 -15.95 -0.91
CA THR A 57 16.37 -14.86 -1.84
C THR A 57 15.62 -13.55 -1.59
N ASP A 58 14.61 -13.59 -0.72
CA ASP A 58 13.72 -12.46 -0.48
C ASP A 58 14.21 -11.61 0.70
N TYR A 59 14.01 -10.30 0.60
CA TYR A 59 14.44 -9.34 1.61
C TYR A 59 13.25 -8.59 2.21
N TYR A 60 13.21 -8.53 3.54
CA TYR A 60 12.08 -8.02 4.29
C TYR A 60 12.45 -6.86 5.20
N TYR A 61 11.52 -5.93 5.33
CA TYR A 61 11.41 -5.05 6.48
C TYR A 61 10.16 -5.38 7.25
N TYR A 62 10.20 -5.26 8.57
CA TYR A 62 9.07 -5.55 9.44
C TYR A 62 9.02 -4.62 10.64
N ALA A 63 7.84 -4.08 10.95
CA ALA A 63 7.54 -3.34 12.17
C ALA A 63 6.16 -3.70 12.69
N GLU A 64 6.01 -3.65 14.02
CA GLU A 64 4.73 -3.83 14.69
C GLU A 64 4.59 -2.78 15.80
N GLN A 65 3.42 -2.14 15.88
CA GLN A 65 3.06 -1.25 16.98
C GLN A 65 1.54 -1.16 17.13
N ASP A 66 1.02 -1.28 18.36
CA ASP A 66 -0.41 -1.16 18.68
C ASP A 66 -1.34 -2.02 17.80
N GLY A 67 -0.90 -3.25 17.51
CA GLY A 67 -1.59 -4.21 16.65
C GLY A 67 -1.56 -3.89 15.16
N PHE A 68 -0.93 -2.79 14.73
CA PHE A 68 -0.56 -2.58 13.34
C PHE A 68 0.72 -3.36 13.04
N ILE A 69 0.66 -4.16 11.99
CA ILE A 69 1.82 -4.79 11.39
C ILE A 69 2.09 -4.09 10.06
N CYS A 70 3.35 -3.73 9.82
CA CYS A 70 3.83 -3.28 8.51
C CYS A 70 4.99 -4.16 8.08
N SER A 71 4.85 -4.79 6.92
CA SER A 71 5.94 -5.51 6.27
C SER A 71 6.19 -4.99 4.87
N VAL A 72 7.46 -4.93 4.49
CA VAL A 72 7.89 -4.68 3.11
C VAL A 72 8.62 -5.92 2.64
N LEU A 73 8.19 -6.47 1.51
CA LEU A 73 8.84 -7.56 0.81
C LEU A 73 9.44 -7.05 -0.49
N TYR A 74 10.73 -7.31 -0.67
CA TYR A 74 11.41 -7.25 -1.97
C TYR A 74 11.54 -8.66 -2.54
N TYR A 75 10.80 -8.93 -3.61
CA TYR A 75 10.75 -10.21 -4.30
C TYR A 75 11.48 -10.09 -5.64
N LYS A 76 12.68 -10.68 -5.73
CA LYS A 76 13.51 -10.63 -6.94
C LYS A 76 13.13 -11.78 -7.86
N LEU A 77 12.58 -11.45 -9.03
CA LEU A 77 12.26 -12.44 -10.05
C LEU A 77 13.52 -13.09 -10.59
N ASN A 78 13.49 -14.41 -10.74
CA ASN A 78 14.44 -15.13 -11.60
C ASN A 78 14.06 -14.96 -13.08
N ASP A 79 14.87 -15.50 -13.99
CA ASP A 79 14.69 -15.30 -15.43
C ASP A 79 13.39 -15.93 -15.95
N ASP A 80 13.00 -17.10 -15.45
CA ASP A 80 11.75 -17.76 -15.83
C ASP A 80 10.53 -17.00 -15.32
N GLU A 81 10.58 -16.54 -14.07
CA GLU A 81 9.52 -15.71 -13.47
C GLU A 81 9.39 -14.39 -14.20
N LYS A 82 10.50 -13.74 -14.57
CA LYS A 82 10.46 -12.51 -15.35
C LYS A 82 9.82 -12.76 -16.73
N LEU A 83 10.20 -13.84 -17.39
CA LEU A 83 9.61 -14.21 -18.68
C LEU A 83 8.08 -14.38 -18.57
N GLN A 84 7.62 -15.10 -17.54
CA GLN A 84 6.20 -15.45 -17.38
C GLN A 84 5.35 -14.32 -16.80
N LEU A 85 5.87 -13.60 -15.81
CA LEU A 85 5.10 -12.63 -15.00
C LEU A 85 5.24 -11.19 -15.52
N VAL A 86 6.28 -10.90 -16.31
CA VAL A 86 6.53 -9.57 -16.86
C VAL A 86 6.50 -9.62 -18.37
N ASP A 87 7.42 -10.34 -19.02
CA ASP A 87 7.63 -10.20 -20.47
C ASP A 87 6.44 -10.74 -21.28
N ALA A 88 5.89 -11.91 -20.92
CA ALA A 88 4.73 -12.48 -21.58
C ALA A 88 3.47 -11.61 -21.38
N LEU A 89 3.26 -11.12 -20.15
CA LEU A 89 2.11 -10.28 -19.82
C LEU A 89 2.19 -8.94 -20.56
N LYS A 90 3.38 -8.32 -20.57
CA LYS A 90 3.69 -7.11 -21.33
C LYS A 90 3.32 -7.27 -22.80
N VAL A 91 3.77 -8.35 -23.45
CA VAL A 91 3.45 -8.62 -24.86
C VAL A 91 1.96 -8.80 -25.08
N ALA A 92 1.29 -9.56 -24.21
CA ALA A 92 -0.14 -9.84 -24.33
C ALA A 92 -1.03 -8.59 -24.23
N ILE A 93 -0.63 -7.61 -23.41
CA ILE A 93 -1.43 -6.39 -23.17
C ILE A 93 -0.86 -5.12 -23.81
N GLY A 94 0.27 -5.21 -24.51
CA GLY A 94 1.01 -4.04 -25.02
C GLY A 94 1.51 -3.12 -23.90
N GLY A 95 1.90 -3.68 -22.75
CA GLY A 95 2.28 -2.94 -21.54
C GLY A 95 3.71 -2.39 -21.56
N PRO A 96 4.08 -1.55 -20.58
CA PRO A 96 5.45 -1.04 -20.43
C PRO A 96 6.41 -2.08 -19.81
N ASP A 97 7.71 -1.82 -19.87
CA ASP A 97 8.73 -2.68 -19.23
C ASP A 97 8.65 -2.70 -17.70
N ILE A 98 8.10 -1.62 -17.11
CA ILE A 98 7.98 -1.41 -15.67
C ILE A 98 6.56 -0.95 -15.41
N SER A 99 5.82 -1.71 -14.61
CA SER A 99 4.47 -1.35 -14.18
C SER A 99 4.18 -1.97 -12.83
N SER A 100 3.53 -1.20 -11.95
CA SER A 100 2.96 -1.67 -10.69
C SER A 100 1.83 -2.69 -10.89
N ALA A 101 1.25 -2.78 -12.09
CA ALA A 101 0.22 -3.78 -12.41
C ALA A 101 0.75 -5.22 -12.40
N TYR A 102 2.02 -5.46 -12.74
CA TYR A 102 2.59 -6.82 -12.75
C TYR A 102 2.67 -7.43 -11.34
N PRO A 103 3.31 -6.78 -10.34
CA PRO A 103 3.28 -7.28 -8.96
C PRO A 103 1.86 -7.28 -8.39
N PHE A 104 1.03 -6.27 -8.69
CA PHE A 104 -0.36 -6.25 -8.26
C PHE A 104 -1.11 -7.50 -8.74
N ALA A 105 -1.03 -7.84 -10.04
CA ALA A 105 -1.69 -9.00 -10.61
C ALA A 105 -1.15 -10.31 -10.01
N TYR A 106 0.16 -10.42 -9.82
CA TYR A 106 0.76 -11.60 -9.20
C TYR A 106 0.27 -11.80 -7.76
N PHE A 107 0.52 -10.84 -6.87
CA PHE A 107 0.20 -11.01 -5.45
C PHE A 107 -1.30 -11.05 -5.18
N SER A 108 -2.11 -10.36 -5.98
CA SER A 108 -3.58 -10.40 -5.81
C SER A 108 -4.18 -11.74 -6.22
N ASN A 109 -3.63 -12.42 -7.22
CA ASN A 109 -4.14 -13.70 -7.71
C ASN A 109 -3.57 -14.91 -6.97
N TYR A 110 -2.30 -14.85 -6.56
CA TYR A 110 -1.61 -15.96 -5.88
C TYR A 110 -1.56 -15.83 -4.35
N SER A 111 -2.44 -15.01 -3.77
CA SER A 111 -2.59 -14.92 -2.31
C SER A 111 -3.01 -16.26 -1.72
N LYS A 112 -2.26 -16.76 -0.73
CA LYS A 112 -2.62 -17.98 0.04
C LYS A 112 -3.93 -17.82 0.82
N LEU A 113 -4.35 -16.59 1.07
CA LEU A 113 -5.56 -16.27 1.82
C LEU A 113 -6.74 -15.95 0.90
N LYS A 114 -6.60 -16.06 -0.43
CA LYS A 114 -7.60 -15.64 -1.43
C LYS A 114 -9.01 -16.13 -1.14
N ALA A 115 -9.16 -17.39 -0.73
CA ALA A 115 -10.46 -17.99 -0.40
C ALA A 115 -11.16 -17.32 0.81
N MET A 116 -10.40 -16.71 1.71
CA MET A 116 -10.88 -16.02 2.92
C MET A 116 -10.99 -14.50 2.73
N GLU A 117 -10.53 -13.96 1.60
CA GLU A 117 -10.59 -12.53 1.32
C GLU A 117 -12.03 -12.09 1.00
N ARG A 118 -12.47 -11.02 1.65
CA ARG A 118 -13.77 -10.36 1.46
C ARG A 118 -13.56 -8.86 1.33
N ASN A 119 -14.57 -8.15 0.81
CA ASN A 119 -14.57 -6.68 0.68
C ASN A 119 -13.30 -6.15 0.00
N ASN A 120 -12.97 -6.78 -1.13
CA ASN A 120 -11.82 -6.40 -1.93
C ASN A 120 -12.09 -5.05 -2.60
N GLU A 121 -11.12 -4.15 -2.51
CA GLU A 121 -11.15 -2.87 -3.21
C GLU A 121 -9.73 -2.55 -3.64
N ASP A 122 -9.59 -2.15 -4.91
CA ASP A 122 -8.31 -1.87 -5.54
C ASP A 122 -8.29 -0.41 -6.00
N TRP A 123 -7.13 0.24 -5.97
CA TRP A 123 -6.97 1.62 -6.45
C TRP A 123 -5.54 1.88 -6.98
N GLY A 124 -5.36 3.05 -7.62
CA GLY A 124 -4.14 3.40 -8.35
C GLY A 124 -4.17 2.95 -9.81
N ALA A 125 -3.35 3.59 -10.64
CA ALA A 125 -3.22 3.27 -12.06
C ALA A 125 -1.99 2.39 -12.33
N PRO A 126 -1.99 1.56 -13.39
CA PRO A 126 -0.81 0.79 -13.82
C PRO A 126 0.45 1.60 -14.09
N THR A 127 0.29 2.90 -14.36
CA THR A 127 1.36 3.87 -14.62
C THR A 127 1.90 4.53 -13.35
N ASP A 128 1.21 4.38 -12.22
CA ASP A 128 1.65 4.92 -10.95
C ASP A 128 2.79 4.06 -10.39
N ASP A 129 3.63 4.67 -9.55
CA ASP A 129 4.71 3.97 -8.86
C ASP A 129 4.18 2.79 -8.04
N PHE A 130 2.98 2.94 -7.48
CA PHE A 130 2.28 1.92 -6.69
C PHE A 130 0.83 1.74 -7.14
N MET A 131 0.40 0.48 -7.23
CA MET A 131 -1.01 0.09 -7.19
C MET A 131 -1.34 -0.47 -5.82
N TYR A 132 -2.61 -0.43 -5.45
CA TYR A 132 -3.01 -0.74 -4.09
C TYR A 132 -4.23 -1.64 -4.03
N ARG A 133 -4.33 -2.36 -2.92
CA ARG A 133 -5.44 -3.26 -2.62
C ARG A 133 -5.77 -3.21 -1.15
N GLN A 134 -7.03 -3.39 -0.81
CA GLN A 134 -7.46 -3.74 0.53
C GLN A 134 -8.36 -4.97 0.49
N ASN A 135 -8.37 -5.72 1.59
CA ASN A 135 -9.33 -6.77 1.83
C ASN A 135 -9.50 -7.00 3.33
N ASN A 136 -10.56 -7.71 3.68
CA ASN A 136 -10.73 -8.32 5.00
C ASN A 136 -10.47 -9.82 4.88
N VAL A 137 -9.64 -10.37 5.76
CA VAL A 137 -9.50 -11.81 5.92
C VAL A 137 -10.36 -12.24 7.10
N VAL A 138 -11.33 -13.11 6.83
CA VAL A 138 -12.20 -13.72 7.84
C VAL A 138 -11.75 -15.16 8.02
N MET A 139 -11.19 -15.48 9.18
CA MET A 139 -10.77 -16.84 9.52
C MET A 139 -12.00 -17.63 9.98
N ASP A 140 -12.16 -18.86 9.50
CA ASP A 140 -13.27 -19.72 9.93
C ASP A 140 -13.24 -19.94 11.45
N GLY A 141 -14.38 -19.75 12.10
CA GLY A 141 -14.53 -19.85 13.56
C GLY A 141 -14.07 -18.63 14.35
N ALA A 142 -13.52 -17.59 13.70
CA ALA A 142 -13.16 -16.34 14.36
C ALA A 142 -14.29 -15.30 14.27
N ASN A 143 -14.61 -14.64 15.39
CA ASN A 143 -15.55 -13.53 15.45
C ASN A 143 -14.92 -12.17 15.07
N PHE A 144 -13.70 -12.17 14.54
CA PHE A 144 -12.98 -10.97 14.15
C PHE A 144 -12.46 -11.07 12.72
N ALA A 145 -12.43 -9.93 12.03
CA ALA A 145 -11.80 -9.79 10.72
C ALA A 145 -10.43 -9.12 10.88
N GLN A 146 -9.46 -9.58 10.09
CA GLN A 146 -8.19 -8.87 9.90
C GLN A 146 -8.32 -7.99 8.66
N LYS A 147 -8.15 -6.67 8.83
CA LYS A 147 -8.02 -5.75 7.69
C LYS A 147 -6.60 -5.87 7.16
N ASN A 148 -6.47 -6.07 5.85
CA ASN A 148 -5.19 -5.98 5.16
C ASN A 148 -5.27 -4.89 4.09
N MET A 149 -4.19 -4.12 3.96
CA MET A 149 -3.99 -3.21 2.85
C MET A 149 -2.59 -3.39 2.30
N TYR A 150 -2.46 -3.21 0.99
CA TYR A 150 -1.25 -3.49 0.25
C TYR A 150 -0.92 -2.35 -0.70
N GLY A 151 0.37 -2.07 -0.86
CA GLY A 151 0.94 -1.30 -1.95
C GLY A 151 1.91 -2.18 -2.74
N TYR A 152 1.80 -2.15 -4.07
CA TYR A 152 2.59 -2.98 -4.99
C TYR A 152 3.35 -2.10 -5.95
N ALA A 153 4.65 -2.30 -6.04
CA ALA A 153 5.51 -1.59 -6.98
C ALA A 153 6.45 -2.53 -7.69
N MET A 154 6.90 -2.10 -8.87
CA MET A 154 7.94 -2.78 -9.63
C MET A 154 9.13 -1.84 -9.76
N LEU A 155 10.28 -2.22 -9.20
CA LEU A 155 11.49 -1.41 -9.19
C LEU A 155 12.51 -1.95 -10.21
N GLY A 156 12.55 -1.34 -11.39
CA GLY A 156 13.28 -1.91 -12.53
C GLY A 156 12.48 -3.03 -13.19
N LYS A 157 13.16 -3.96 -13.87
CA LYS A 157 12.51 -4.95 -14.75
C LYS A 157 12.17 -6.30 -14.09
N ASP A 158 12.51 -6.47 -12.82
CA ASP A 158 12.61 -7.81 -12.21
C ASP A 158 12.55 -7.80 -10.67
N LEU A 159 12.19 -6.68 -10.03
CA LEU A 159 12.10 -6.58 -8.58
C LEU A 159 10.71 -6.12 -8.20
N PHE A 160 9.92 -7.04 -7.69
CA PHE A 160 8.61 -6.76 -7.16
C PHE A 160 8.72 -6.30 -5.71
N VAL A 161 7.89 -5.34 -5.34
CA VAL A 161 7.76 -4.82 -3.98
C VAL A 161 6.33 -5.01 -3.52
N ASN A 162 6.16 -5.58 -2.34
CA ASN A 162 4.88 -5.65 -1.64
C ASN A 162 5.02 -4.99 -0.27
N VAL A 163 4.33 -3.87 -0.08
CA VAL A 163 4.14 -3.24 1.23
C VAL A 163 2.81 -3.70 1.76
N HIS A 164 2.78 -4.29 2.94
CA HIS A 164 1.59 -4.85 3.57
C HIS A 164 1.38 -4.21 4.93
N LEU A 165 0.20 -3.65 5.14
CA LEU A 165 -0.31 -3.24 6.44
C LEU A 165 -1.43 -4.19 6.86
N SER A 166 -1.41 -4.62 8.11
CA SER A 166 -2.53 -5.38 8.68
C SER A 166 -2.84 -5.02 10.11
N LYS A 167 -4.12 -5.17 10.46
CA LYS A 167 -4.59 -5.06 11.84
C LYS A 167 -5.79 -5.97 12.08
N VAL A 168 -5.74 -6.71 13.18
CA VAL A 168 -6.90 -7.46 13.73
C VAL A 168 -7.82 -6.49 14.46
N ALA A 169 -9.14 -6.67 14.33
CA ALA A 169 -10.14 -5.78 14.94
C ALA A 169 -9.91 -4.30 14.56
N CYS A 170 -9.67 -4.07 13.26
CA CYS A 170 -9.40 -2.75 12.69
C CYS A 170 -10.65 -1.86 12.77
N SER A 171 -10.53 -0.71 13.43
CA SER A 171 -11.59 0.31 13.46
C SER A 171 -11.62 1.14 12.17
N SER A 172 -12.67 1.94 11.97
CA SER A 172 -12.72 2.88 10.84
C SER A 172 -11.58 3.89 10.86
N ALA A 173 -11.18 4.37 12.05
CA ALA A 173 -10.06 5.28 12.20
C ALA A 173 -8.73 4.60 11.84
N ASP A 174 -8.53 3.36 12.28
CA ASP A 174 -7.35 2.57 11.88
C ASP A 174 -7.31 2.39 10.36
N SER A 175 -8.45 2.09 9.73
CA SER A 175 -8.52 1.93 8.27
C SER A 175 -8.17 3.21 7.51
N VAL A 176 -8.57 4.37 8.01
CA VAL A 176 -8.18 5.67 7.43
C VAL A 176 -6.67 5.90 7.59
N GLU A 177 -6.12 5.61 8.76
CA GLU A 177 -4.69 5.72 9.03
C GLU A 177 -3.87 4.77 8.15
N MET A 178 -4.28 3.50 8.01
CA MET A 178 -3.62 2.53 7.12
C MET A 178 -3.58 3.03 5.67
N ARG A 179 -4.70 3.58 5.18
CA ARG A 179 -4.78 4.12 3.82
C ARG A 179 -3.88 5.34 3.66
N ALA A 180 -3.85 6.24 4.64
CA ALA A 180 -2.95 7.41 4.61
C ALA A 180 -1.47 6.99 4.59
N ILE A 181 -1.09 5.98 5.38
CA ILE A 181 0.27 5.42 5.39
C ILE A 181 0.61 4.86 4.00
N LEU A 182 -0.25 4.06 3.38
CA LEU A 182 0.04 3.50 2.05
C LEU A 182 0.08 4.58 0.96
N THR A 183 -0.84 5.54 0.97
CA THR A 183 -0.85 6.63 -0.02
C THR A 183 0.39 7.55 0.10
N SER A 184 1.13 7.48 1.22
CA SER A 184 2.41 8.20 1.36
C SER A 184 3.58 7.53 0.64
N LEU A 185 3.39 6.33 0.08
CA LEU A 185 4.43 5.59 -0.63
C LEU A 185 4.90 6.36 -1.86
N THR A 186 6.21 6.58 -1.94
CA THR A 186 6.86 7.27 -3.06
C THR A 186 8.15 6.56 -3.45
N VAL A 187 8.37 6.28 -4.73
CA VAL A 187 9.66 5.79 -5.22
C VAL A 187 10.64 6.97 -5.31
N LYS A 188 11.84 6.82 -4.76
CA LYS A 188 12.90 7.84 -4.93
C LYS A 188 13.48 7.69 -6.34
N LYS A 189 13.37 8.75 -7.13
CA LYS A 189 13.93 8.87 -8.49
C LYS A 189 15.33 9.46 -8.47
#